data_AF-A0A8X7UVY5-F1
#
_entry.id   AF-A0A8X7UVY5-F1
#
_cell.length_a   1.000
_cell.length_b   1.000
_cell.length_c   1.000
_cell.angle_alpha   90.00
_cell.angle_beta   90.00
_cell.angle_gamma   90.00
#
_symmetry.space_group_name_H-M   'P 1'
#
loop_
_entity.id
_entity.type
_entity.pdbx_description
1 polymer ?
#
loop_
_entity_poly.entity_id
_entity_poly.type
_entity_poly.pdbx_seq_one_letter_code
_entity_poly.pdbx_strand_id
1 'polypeptide(L)'
;MARFKVEVADQEIACLKDELESSRRRERESFEREVNHAYRQGKREIVEVVKSRRDKFSQKFGELNGRYKALADYRECRGTVGGLYVTQLPEYTFTNKYAKQTGNMAEKNKDLKISEVEEEIWEQWEPVPVSPDTVEAETGDPSEAGEVDQPVAPLDVNDYSIGRSMSGNFDLGD
;
A
#
# COMPACT_ATOMS: atom_id res chain seq x y z
N MET A 1 64.47 -31.18 23.55
CA MET A 1 63.39 -30.69 24.43
C MET A 1 62.76 -29.39 23.95
N ALA A 2 63.51 -28.34 23.62
CA ALA A 2 62.93 -27.04 23.22
C ALA A 2 62.08 -27.10 21.93
N ARG A 3 62.53 -27.80 20.88
CA ARG A 3 61.79 -27.92 19.61
C ARG A 3 60.42 -28.60 19.74
N PHE A 4 60.35 -29.67 20.54
CA PHE A 4 59.10 -30.40 20.83
C PHE A 4 58.08 -29.54 21.58
N LYS A 5 58.52 -28.69 22.52
CA LYS A 5 57.62 -27.78 23.25
C LYS A 5 57.01 -26.71 22.35
N VAL A 6 57.75 -26.23 21.35
CA VAL A 6 57.25 -25.28 20.35
C VAL A 6 56.21 -25.95 19.45
N GLU A 7 56.47 -27.17 18.98
CA GLU A 7 55.53 -27.92 18.13
C GLU A 7 54.18 -28.20 18.83
N VAL A 8 54.20 -28.55 20.12
CA VAL A 8 52.97 -28.73 20.91
C VAL A 8 52.19 -27.41 21.04
N ALA A 9 52.88 -26.30 21.30
CA ALA A 9 52.24 -24.98 21.40
C ALA A 9 51.66 -24.53 20.05
N ASP A 10 52.35 -24.75 18.94
CA ASP A 10 51.85 -24.43 17.60
C ASP A 10 50.61 -25.26 17.23
N GLN A 11 50.57 -26.53 17.65
CA GLN A 11 49.41 -27.40 17.47
C GLN A 11 48.22 -26.94 18.32
N GLU A 12 48.44 -26.54 19.57
CA GLU A 12 47.38 -25.96 20.43
C GLU A 12 46.84 -24.65 19.84
N ILE A 13 47.73 -23.79 19.33
CA ILE A 13 47.33 -22.54 18.65
C ILE A 13 46.49 -22.85 17.40
N ALA A 14 46.89 -23.83 16.59
CA ALA A 14 46.13 -24.24 15.41
C ALA A 14 44.73 -24.76 15.80
N CYS A 15 44.63 -25.55 16.86
CA CYS A 15 43.37 -26.07 17.38
C CYS A 15 42.43 -24.93 17.84
N LEU A 16 42.94 -23.99 18.65
CA LEU A 16 42.14 -22.85 19.14
C LEU A 16 41.66 -21.94 17.99
N LYS A 17 42.47 -21.77 16.94
CA LYS A 17 42.08 -20.99 15.76
C LYS A 17 40.94 -21.66 14.99
N ASP A 18 41.00 -22.98 14.81
CA ASP A 18 39.93 -23.73 14.13
C ASP A 18 38.63 -23.71 14.95
N GLU A 19 38.73 -23.85 16.27
CA GLU A 19 37.58 -23.75 17.17
C GLU A 19 36.93 -22.35 17.12
N LEU A 20 37.73 -21.28 17.17
CA LEU A 20 37.26 -19.90 17.06
C LEU A 20 36.54 -19.65 15.73
N GLU A 21 37.14 -20.08 14.61
CA GLU A 21 36.51 -19.90 13.30
C GLU A 21 35.24 -20.73 13.16
N SER A 22 35.21 -21.93 13.75
CA SER A 22 34.00 -22.76 13.82
C SER A 22 32.89 -22.08 14.63
N SER A 23 33.22 -21.44 15.77
CA SER A 23 32.26 -20.69 16.58
C SER A 23 31.73 -19.49 15.80
N ARG A 24 32.62 -18.71 15.19
CA ARG A 24 32.25 -17.54 14.40
C ARG A 24 31.40 -17.89 13.17
N ARG A 25 31.64 -19.06 12.56
CA ARG A 25 30.77 -19.60 11.51
C ARG A 25 29.37 -19.91 12.05
N ARG A 26 29.25 -20.59 13.20
CA ARG A 26 27.95 -20.89 13.81
C ARG A 26 27.18 -19.62 14.16
N GLU A 27 27.86 -18.61 14.70
CA GLU A 27 27.27 -17.30 15.02
C GLU A 27 26.71 -16.59 13.78
N ARG A 28 27.48 -16.56 12.68
CA ARG A 28 27.01 -16.00 11.39
C ARG A 28 25.78 -16.75 10.88
N GLU A 29 25.79 -18.07 10.93
CA GLU A 29 24.64 -18.89 10.52
C GLU A 29 23.42 -18.66 11.42
N SER A 30 23.59 -18.49 12.73
CA SER A 30 22.46 -18.17 13.62
C SER A 30 21.92 -16.77 13.38
N PHE A 31 22.79 -15.78 13.19
CA PHE A 31 22.39 -14.41 12.89
C PHE A 31 21.63 -14.33 11.55
N GLU A 32 22.12 -15.01 10.52
CA GLU A 32 21.42 -15.10 9.23
C GLU A 32 20.04 -15.73 9.37
N ARG A 33 19.88 -16.78 10.19
CA ARG A 33 18.57 -17.39 10.46
C ARG A 33 17.63 -16.42 11.17
N GLU A 34 18.12 -15.66 12.13
CA GLU A 34 17.34 -14.67 12.87
C GLU A 34 16.87 -13.53 11.97
N VAL A 35 17.78 -12.95 11.17
CA VAL A 35 17.44 -11.91 10.19
C VAL A 35 16.41 -12.42 9.18
N ASN A 36 16.60 -13.63 8.65
CA ASN A 36 15.64 -14.23 7.73
C ASN A 36 14.28 -14.48 8.38
N HIS A 37 14.26 -14.86 9.67
CA HIS A 37 13.02 -15.04 10.42
C HIS A 37 12.27 -13.71 10.58
N ALA A 38 12.97 -12.66 11.04
CA ALA A 38 12.43 -11.32 11.20
C ALA A 38 11.92 -10.75 9.87
N TYR A 39 12.69 -10.91 8.80
CA TYR A 39 12.27 -10.47 7.46
C TYR A 39 11.00 -11.19 6.97
N ARG A 40 10.93 -12.52 7.15
CA ARG A 40 9.72 -13.29 6.80
C ARG A 40 8.53 -12.90 7.67
N GLN A 41 8.75 -12.56 8.93
CA GLN A 41 7.72 -12.07 9.84
C GLN A 41 7.20 -10.71 9.40
N GLY A 42 8.06 -9.73 9.18
CA GLY A 42 7.67 -8.39 8.72
C GLY A 42 6.91 -8.44 7.38
N LYS A 43 7.32 -9.33 6.46
CA LYS A 43 6.55 -9.58 5.23
C LYS A 43 5.12 -10.06 5.48
N ARG A 44 4.92 -10.99 6.42
CA ARG A 44 3.57 -11.47 6.78
C ARG A 44 2.74 -10.36 7.42
N GLU A 45 3.34 -9.57 8.30
CA GLU A 45 2.67 -8.44 8.96
C GLU A 45 2.19 -7.39 7.94
N ILE A 46 3.04 -7.00 7.00
CA ILE A 46 2.66 -6.07 5.93
C ILE A 46 1.52 -6.65 5.08
N VAL A 47 1.60 -7.93 4.70
CA VAL A 47 0.55 -8.60 3.92
C VAL A 47 -0.79 -8.58 4.67
N GLU A 48 -0.80 -8.87 5.97
CA GLU A 48 -2.03 -8.84 6.77
C GLU A 48 -2.59 -7.41 6.94
N VAL A 49 -1.74 -6.41 7.14
CA VAL A 49 -2.16 -4.99 7.19
C VAL A 49 -2.79 -4.56 5.87
N VAL A 50 -2.14 -4.87 4.74
CA VAL A 50 -2.66 -4.54 3.40
C VAL A 50 -3.97 -5.25 3.14
N LYS A 51 -4.09 -6.52 3.52
CA LYS A 51 -5.32 -7.30 3.40
C LYS A 51 -6.47 -6.69 4.21
N SER A 52 -6.21 -6.32 5.47
CA SER A 52 -7.19 -5.67 6.34
C SER A 52 -7.66 -4.33 5.75
N ARG A 53 -6.73 -3.50 5.25
CA ARG A 53 -7.06 -2.22 4.59
C ARG A 53 -7.91 -2.43 3.34
N ARG A 54 -7.54 -3.38 2.48
CA ARG A 54 -8.32 -3.75 1.29
C ARG A 54 -9.74 -4.18 1.66
N ASP A 55 -9.90 -4.99 2.70
CA ASP A 55 -11.22 -5.49 3.11
C ASP A 55 -12.10 -4.35 3.66
N LYS A 56 -11.53 -3.46 4.48
CA LYS A 56 -12.21 -2.23 4.94
C LYS A 56 -12.59 -1.32 3.79
N PHE A 57 -11.67 -1.09 2.85
CA PHE A 57 -11.94 -0.30 1.65
C PHE A 57 -13.09 -0.91 0.83
N SER A 58 -13.05 -2.22 0.56
CA SER A 58 -14.09 -2.92 -0.20
C SER A 58 -15.46 -2.76 0.45
N GLN A 59 -15.54 -2.88 1.77
CA GLN A 59 -16.77 -2.67 2.53
C GLN A 59 -17.31 -1.24 2.39
N LYS A 60 -16.48 -0.23 2.68
CA LYS A 60 -16.88 1.19 2.62
C LYS A 60 -17.19 1.64 1.21
N PHE A 61 -16.44 1.17 0.23
CA PHE A 61 -16.70 1.43 -1.18
C PHE A 61 -18.02 0.81 -1.64
N GLY A 62 -18.33 -0.42 -1.19
CA GLY A 62 -19.63 -1.05 -1.44
C GLY A 62 -20.79 -0.24 -0.85
N GLU A 63 -20.63 0.28 0.37
CA GLU A 63 -21.60 1.16 1.01
C GLU A 63 -21.78 2.48 0.24
N LEU A 64 -20.67 3.11 -0.16
CA LEU A 64 -20.68 4.34 -0.96
C LEU A 64 -21.43 4.12 -2.28
N ASN A 65 -21.11 3.04 -2.99
CA ASN A 65 -21.76 2.71 -4.25
C ASN A 65 -23.26 2.45 -4.08
N GLY A 66 -23.67 1.79 -2.99
CA GLY A 66 -25.07 1.58 -2.64
C GLY A 66 -25.82 2.90 -2.42
N ARG A 67 -25.22 3.86 -1.72
CA ARG A 67 -25.79 5.20 -1.50
C ARG A 67 -25.92 5.99 -2.80
N TYR A 68 -24.91 5.96 -3.67
CA TYR A 68 -24.99 6.60 -4.99
C TYR A 68 -26.06 5.97 -5.88
N LYS A 69 -26.22 4.64 -5.84
CA LYS A 69 -27.29 3.96 -6.55
C LYS A 69 -28.67 4.41 -6.07
N ALA A 70 -28.90 4.47 -4.76
CA ALA A 70 -30.15 4.99 -4.21
C ALA A 70 -30.43 6.44 -4.61
N LEU A 71 -29.38 7.27 -4.69
CA LEU A 71 -29.49 8.65 -5.18
C LEU A 71 -29.84 8.70 -6.67
N ALA A 72 -29.26 7.81 -7.49
CA ALA A 72 -29.58 7.69 -8.90
C ALA A 72 -31.03 7.25 -9.12
N ASP A 73 -31.49 6.22 -8.43
CA ASP A 73 -32.88 5.73 -8.49
C ASP A 73 -33.86 6.84 -8.08
N TYR A 74 -33.53 7.66 -7.07
CA TYR A 74 -34.33 8.83 -6.69
C TYR A 74 -34.43 9.86 -7.83
N ARG A 75 -33.32 10.14 -8.52
CA ARG A 75 -33.29 11.07 -9.66
C ARG A 75 -34.12 10.52 -10.83
N GLU A 76 -34.09 9.22 -11.07
CA GLU A 76 -34.87 8.56 -12.11
C GLU A 76 -36.38 8.57 -11.80
N CYS A 77 -36.79 8.21 -10.59
CA CYS A 77 -38.19 8.31 -10.13
C CYS A 77 -38.74 9.74 -10.20
N ARG A 78 -37.88 10.75 -9.98
CA ARG A 78 -38.22 12.16 -10.19
C ARG A 78 -38.42 12.51 -11.67
N GLY A 79 -37.68 11.87 -12.57
CA GLY A 79 -37.75 12.08 -14.01
C GLY A 79 -38.99 11.48 -14.68
N THR A 80 -39.54 10.38 -14.14
CA THR A 80 -40.43 9.52 -14.93
C THR A 80 -41.95 9.65 -14.76
N VAL A 81 -42.55 10.14 -13.67
CA VAL A 81 -44.04 10.16 -13.60
C VAL A 81 -44.66 11.41 -12.93
N GLY A 82 -43.97 12.06 -11.98
CA GLY A 82 -44.52 13.21 -11.25
C GLY A 82 -44.27 14.59 -11.86
N GLY A 83 -43.32 14.72 -12.80
CA GLY A 83 -42.90 16.01 -13.36
C GLY A 83 -43.88 16.59 -14.39
N LEU A 84 -44.42 15.73 -15.26
CA LEU A 84 -45.25 16.10 -16.40
C LEU A 84 -46.61 16.71 -16.02
N TYR A 85 -47.16 16.32 -14.87
CA TYR A 85 -48.41 16.89 -14.37
C TYR A 85 -48.19 18.29 -13.76
N VAL A 86 -47.02 18.53 -13.15
CA VAL A 86 -46.74 19.77 -12.42
C VAL A 86 -46.35 20.92 -13.36
N THR A 87 -45.85 20.63 -14.56
CA THR A 87 -45.59 21.63 -15.61
C THR A 87 -46.86 22.24 -16.22
N GLN A 88 -48.04 21.65 -15.97
CA GLN A 88 -49.33 22.15 -16.49
C GLN A 88 -50.02 23.13 -15.53
N LEU A 89 -49.47 23.35 -14.32
CA LEU A 89 -50.06 24.27 -13.35
C LEU A 89 -49.63 25.72 -13.64
N PRO A 90 -50.55 26.70 -13.54
CA PRO A 90 -50.26 28.12 -13.84
C PRO A 90 -49.23 28.76 -12.89
N GLU A 91 -49.00 28.17 -11.72
CA GLU A 91 -48.01 28.62 -10.72
C GLU A 91 -46.60 28.05 -10.99
N TYR A 92 -46.43 27.24 -12.02
CA TYR A 92 -45.15 26.60 -12.35
C TYR A 92 -44.16 27.62 -12.90
N THR A 93 -43.10 27.89 -12.11
CA THR A 93 -41.91 28.59 -12.60
C THR A 93 -40.71 27.65 -12.53
N PHE A 94 -39.99 27.53 -13.65
CA PHE A 94 -38.83 26.66 -13.78
C PHE A 94 -37.79 26.94 -12.69
N THR A 95 -37.54 28.22 -12.38
CA THR A 95 -36.52 28.67 -11.43
C THR A 95 -36.82 28.27 -9.98
N ASN A 96 -38.06 28.42 -9.50
CA ASN A 96 -38.47 28.03 -8.15
C ASN A 96 -38.39 26.50 -7.98
N LYS A 97 -38.91 25.76 -8.98
CA LYS A 97 -38.82 24.30 -9.01
C LYS A 97 -37.38 23.81 -9.00
N TYR A 98 -36.50 24.43 -9.76
CA TYR A 98 -35.07 24.12 -9.79
C TYR A 98 -34.41 24.39 -8.44
N ALA A 99 -34.64 25.56 -7.84
CA ALA A 99 -34.09 25.91 -6.52
C ALA A 99 -34.53 24.92 -5.42
N LYS A 100 -35.83 24.58 -5.38
CA LYS A 100 -36.37 23.57 -4.45
C LYS A 100 -35.77 22.19 -4.69
N GLN A 101 -35.49 21.84 -5.95
CA GLN A 101 -34.88 20.55 -6.30
C GLN A 101 -33.42 20.48 -5.84
N THR A 102 -32.64 21.54 -6.04
CA THR A 102 -31.26 21.63 -5.55
C THR A 102 -31.20 21.57 -4.02
N GLY A 103 -32.12 22.23 -3.33
CA GLY A 103 -32.27 22.13 -1.88
C GLY A 103 -32.55 20.69 -1.41
N ASN A 104 -33.53 20.01 -2.02
CA ASN A 104 -33.86 18.63 -1.67
C ASN A 104 -32.74 17.63 -2.01
N MET A 105 -31.93 17.88 -3.05
CA MET A 105 -30.74 17.06 -3.33
C MET A 105 -29.67 17.23 -2.26
N ALA A 106 -29.44 18.45 -1.80
CA ALA A 106 -28.51 18.72 -0.70
C ALA A 106 -28.98 18.07 0.60
N GLU A 107 -30.28 18.07 0.88
CA GLU A 107 -30.89 17.36 2.03
C GLU A 107 -30.73 15.84 1.91
N LYS A 108 -31.07 15.25 0.75
CA LYS A 108 -30.87 13.81 0.49
C LYS A 108 -29.41 13.36 0.62
N ASN A 109 -28.46 14.19 0.18
CA ASN A 109 -27.04 13.89 0.36
C ASN A 109 -26.64 13.86 1.85
N LYS A 110 -27.26 14.71 2.69
CA LYS A 110 -27.07 14.67 4.14
C LYS A 110 -27.69 13.42 4.75
N ASP A 111 -28.90 13.04 4.34
CA ASP A 111 -29.58 11.81 4.81
C ASP A 111 -28.75 10.56 4.48
N LEU A 112 -28.16 10.53 3.28
CA LEU A 112 -27.32 9.43 2.81
C LEU A 112 -25.87 9.51 3.34
N LYS A 113 -25.51 10.55 4.11
CA LYS A 113 -24.19 10.76 4.74
C LYS A 113 -22.99 10.47 3.82
N ILE A 114 -23.10 10.72 2.52
CA ILE A 114 -22.12 10.27 1.50
C ILE A 114 -20.71 10.78 1.82
N SER A 115 -20.60 12.04 2.24
CA SER A 115 -19.32 12.67 2.60
C SER A 115 -18.60 11.99 3.77
N GLU A 116 -19.34 11.45 4.75
CA GLU A 116 -18.75 10.75 5.90
C GLU A 116 -18.04 9.45 5.46
N VAL A 117 -18.64 8.71 4.51
CA VAL A 117 -18.03 7.46 4.00
C VAL A 117 -16.89 7.76 3.02
N GLU A 118 -16.97 8.86 2.26
CA GLU A 118 -15.86 9.29 1.40
C GLU A 118 -14.62 9.66 2.23
N GLU A 119 -14.80 10.34 3.35
CA GLU A 119 -13.71 10.70 4.28
C GLU A 119 -13.03 9.44 4.86
N GLU A 120 -13.79 8.46 5.35
CA GLU A 120 -13.22 7.20 5.84
C GLU A 120 -12.47 6.40 4.77
N ILE A 121 -12.88 6.53 3.49
CA ILE A 121 -12.15 5.92 2.37
C ILE A 121 -10.81 6.64 2.16
N TRP A 122 -10.77 7.97 2.27
CA TRP A 122 -9.53 8.75 2.16
C TRP A 122 -8.52 8.39 3.24
N GLU A 123 -8.96 8.15 4.47
CA GLU A 123 -8.09 7.68 5.56
C GLU A 123 -7.41 6.34 5.22
N GLN A 124 -8.02 5.47 4.41
CA GLN A 124 -7.38 4.21 3.99
C GLN A 124 -6.21 4.41 3.01
N TRP A 125 -6.09 5.59 2.38
CA TRP A 125 -4.99 5.96 1.49
C TRP A 125 -3.75 6.46 2.23
N GLU A 126 -3.82 6.66 3.54
CA GLU A 126 -2.64 7.00 4.33
C GLU A 126 -1.58 5.90 4.22
N PRO A 127 -0.27 6.23 4.15
CA PRO A 127 0.79 5.23 4.13
C PRO A 127 0.69 4.24 5.31
N VAL A 128 1.15 3.00 5.11
CA VAL A 128 1.29 2.07 6.23
C VAL A 128 2.40 2.61 7.14
N PRO A 129 2.16 2.88 8.43
CA PRO A 129 3.22 3.26 9.34
C PRO A 129 4.21 2.10 9.42
N VAL A 130 5.44 2.33 8.98
CA VAL A 130 6.55 1.40 9.13
C VAL A 130 7.30 1.81 10.38
N SER A 131 7.46 0.90 11.34
CA SER A 131 8.30 1.15 12.52
C SER A 131 9.73 1.48 12.07
N PRO A 132 10.37 2.51 12.62
CA PRO A 132 11.76 2.85 12.31
C PRO A 132 12.70 1.87 13.01
N ASP A 133 12.73 0.62 12.55
CA ASP A 133 13.68 -0.38 13.03
C ASP A 133 14.95 -0.33 12.18
N THR A 134 15.67 0.79 12.22
CA THR A 134 17.05 0.89 11.70
C THR A 134 17.79 1.99 12.45
N VAL A 135 18.30 1.68 13.64
CA VAL A 135 19.44 2.43 14.18
C VAL A 135 20.63 2.08 13.30
N GLU A 136 21.11 3.08 12.57
CA GLU A 136 22.38 3.10 11.84
C GLU A 136 23.50 2.52 12.72
N ALA A 137 23.93 1.29 12.42
CA ALA A 137 25.19 0.79 12.91
C ALA A 137 26.31 1.48 12.10
N GLU A 138 26.80 2.58 12.68
CA GLU A 138 28.14 3.14 12.54
C GLU A 138 28.86 2.84 11.21
N THR A 139 28.77 3.78 10.28
CA THR A 139 29.60 3.88 9.08
C THR A 139 31.07 3.89 9.48
N GLY A 140 31.76 2.76 9.29
CA GLY A 140 33.21 2.70 9.27
C GLY A 140 33.78 3.53 8.10
N ASP A 141 34.80 4.33 8.44
CA ASP A 141 35.72 5.13 7.61
C ASP A 141 35.61 5.04 6.06
N PRO A 142 35.33 6.15 5.35
CA PRO A 142 35.13 6.18 3.90
C PRO A 142 36.43 6.47 3.11
N SER A 143 37.53 5.76 3.38
CA SER A 143 38.82 6.06 2.70
C SER A 143 39.21 5.12 1.55
N GLU A 144 38.39 4.15 1.15
CA GLU A 144 38.73 3.26 0.03
C GLU A 144 37.53 2.95 -0.89
N ALA A 145 36.91 4.00 -1.44
CA ALA A 145 35.97 3.86 -2.55
C ALA A 145 36.75 3.87 -3.88
N GLY A 146 37.05 2.68 -4.39
CA GLY A 146 37.52 2.48 -5.75
C GLY A 146 36.51 3.01 -6.76
N GLU A 147 37.03 3.77 -7.72
CA GLU A 147 36.35 4.34 -8.88
C GLU A 147 35.57 3.27 -9.65
N VAL A 148 34.25 3.39 -9.75
CA VAL A 148 33.40 2.55 -10.60
C VAL A 148 32.58 3.47 -11.51
N ASP A 149 32.91 3.42 -12.80
CA ASP A 149 32.26 4.17 -13.88
C ASP A 149 30.74 3.92 -13.92
N GLN A 150 29.97 5.01 -13.86
CA GLN A 150 28.54 4.99 -14.15
C GLN A 150 28.33 5.11 -15.67
N PRO A 151 27.52 4.26 -16.31
CA PRO A 151 27.04 4.54 -17.65
C PRO A 151 25.91 5.59 -17.59
N VAL A 152 26.21 6.80 -18.07
CA VAL A 152 25.23 7.87 -18.33
C VAL A 152 24.40 7.47 -19.55
N ALA A 153 23.11 7.19 -19.35
CA ALA A 153 22.10 7.24 -20.41
C ALA A 153 21.26 8.51 -20.24
N PRO A 154 21.03 9.34 -21.29
CA PRO A 154 20.26 10.56 -21.16
C PRO A 154 18.78 10.24 -20.91
N LEU A 155 18.19 10.88 -19.90
CA LEU A 155 16.76 10.89 -19.66
C LEU A 155 16.07 11.71 -20.77
N ASP A 156 15.38 11.04 -21.68
CA ASP A 156 14.44 11.67 -22.61
C ASP A 156 13.08 11.85 -21.92
N VAL A 157 12.47 13.02 -22.13
CA VAL A 157 11.39 13.63 -21.33
C VAL A 157 10.00 13.12 -21.74
N ASN A 158 9.87 11.96 -22.40
CA ASN A 158 8.61 11.58 -23.06
C ASN A 158 7.97 10.24 -22.66
N ASP A 159 8.33 9.64 -21.52
CA ASP A 159 7.78 8.33 -21.12
C ASP A 159 6.53 8.41 -20.20
N TYR A 160 5.82 9.54 -20.19
CA TYR A 160 4.52 9.66 -19.54
C TYR A 160 3.39 9.34 -20.51
N SER A 161 3.26 8.07 -20.93
CA SER A 161 2.04 7.55 -21.57
C SER A 161 1.98 6.02 -21.55
N ILE A 162 1.80 5.43 -20.37
CA ILE A 162 1.24 4.06 -20.26
C ILE A 162 -0.08 4.15 -19.49
N GLY A 163 -1.05 4.81 -20.12
CA GLY A 163 -2.47 4.57 -19.88
C GLY A 163 -2.90 3.39 -20.74
N ARG A 164 -2.72 2.16 -20.24
CA ARG A 164 -3.23 0.96 -20.93
C ARG A 164 -4.56 0.57 -20.31
N SER A 165 -5.63 0.90 -21.02
CA SER A 165 -7.01 0.49 -20.76
C SER A 165 -7.13 -1.00 -20.43
N MET A 166 -7.68 -1.32 -19.26
CA MET A 166 -8.08 -2.68 -18.92
C MET A 166 -9.43 -3.00 -19.57
N SER A 167 -9.41 -3.47 -20.81
CA SER A 167 -10.55 -4.17 -21.40
C SER A 167 -9.98 -5.29 -22.27
N GLY A 168 -9.96 -6.50 -21.71
CA GLY A 168 -9.55 -7.71 -22.39
C GLY A 168 -10.32 -8.88 -21.79
N ASN A 169 -11.30 -9.36 -22.55
CA ASN A 169 -12.08 -10.58 -22.28
C ASN A 169 -11.25 -11.84 -22.69
N PHE A 170 -11.82 -13.03 -22.41
CA PHE A 170 -11.41 -14.40 -22.83
C PHE A 170 -10.45 -15.14 -21.86
N ASP A 171 -10.60 -16.42 -21.49
CA ASP A 171 -11.59 -17.48 -21.74
C ASP A 171 -11.52 -18.51 -20.59
N LEU A 172 -12.63 -19.15 -20.22
CA LEU A 172 -12.68 -20.29 -19.30
C LEU A 172 -12.55 -21.58 -20.13
N GLY A 173 -11.46 -22.31 -19.91
CA GLY A 173 -11.25 -23.64 -20.50
C GLY A 173 -12.10 -24.72 -19.82
N ASP A 174 -12.60 -25.64 -20.66
CA ASP A 174 -13.44 -26.81 -20.35
C ASP A 174 -12.92 -27.72 -19.22
#